data_AF-A0A1N6BE05-F1
#
_entry.id   AF-A0A1N6BE05-F1
#
_cell.length_a   1.000
_cell.length_b   1.000
_cell.length_c   1.000
_cell.angle_alpha   90.00
_cell.angle_beta   90.00
_cell.angle_gamma   90.00
#
_symmetry.space_group_name_H-M   'P 1'
#
loop_
_entity.id
_entity.type
_entity.pdbx_description
1 polymer ?
#
loop_
_entity_poly.entity_id
_entity_poly.type
_entity_poly.pdbx_seq_one_letter_code
_entity_poly.pdbx_strand_id
1 'polypeptide(L)'
;MMNGYGPGWAWMVLMPLLWIALIAVVIWAVVRLIQRPSSQHGVPAPQGRESPQAILDRRFARGEIDADEYRQARAHLAGRDR
;
A
#
# COMPACT_ATOMS: atom_id res chain seq x y z
N MET A 1 27.21 11.24 34.95
CA MET A 1 27.31 11.32 33.47
C MET A 1 25.96 11.82 32.99
N MET A 2 25.85 13.11 32.70
CA MET A 2 24.57 13.77 32.42
C MET A 2 24.25 13.61 30.93
N ASN A 3 23.26 12.77 30.60
CA ASN A 3 22.78 12.57 29.24
C ASN A 3 21.98 13.81 28.80
N GLY A 4 22.71 14.86 28.44
CA GLY A 4 22.20 16.12 27.89
C GLY A 4 21.77 15.94 26.44
N TYR A 5 20.75 15.13 26.21
CA TYR A 5 19.98 15.18 24.98
C TYR A 5 18.68 15.92 25.35
N GLY A 6 18.68 17.25 25.19
CA GLY A 6 17.55 18.12 25.58
C GLY A 6 16.32 17.92 24.70
N PRO A 7 15.09 18.17 25.16
CA PRO A 7 13.82 17.77 24.54
C PRO A 7 13.64 17.99 23.01
N GLY A 8 14.45 18.84 22.37
CA GLY A 8 14.51 19.04 20.92
C GLY A 8 15.01 17.85 20.08
N TRP A 9 15.98 17.03 20.51
CA TRP A 9 16.42 15.86 19.71
C TRP A 9 15.32 14.79 19.67
N ALA A 10 14.64 14.58 20.80
CA ALA A 10 13.52 13.67 20.91
C ALA A 10 12.39 14.16 19.99
N TRP A 11 12.07 15.45 20.02
CA TRP A 11 11.07 16.04 19.13
C TRP A 11 11.40 15.89 17.64
N MET A 12 12.67 16.05 17.28
CA MET A 12 13.16 15.94 15.90
C MET A 12 13.03 14.51 15.34
N VAL A 13 13.14 13.49 16.19
CA VAL A 13 12.96 12.09 15.81
C VAL A 13 11.49 11.68 15.89
N LEU A 14 10.75 12.15 16.89
CA LEU A 14 9.36 11.79 17.13
C LEU A 14 8.43 12.31 16.03
N MET A 15 8.70 13.49 15.48
CA MET A 15 7.91 14.08 14.39
C MET A 15 7.87 13.23 13.11
N PRO A 16 9.00 12.86 12.48
CA PRO A 16 8.98 12.00 11.30
C PRO A 16 8.43 10.60 11.63
N LEU A 17 8.69 10.06 12.83
CA LEU A 17 8.10 8.80 13.28
C LEU A 17 6.56 8.86 13.34
N LEU A 18 6.00 9.97 13.82
CA LEU A 18 4.55 10.19 13.83
C LEU A 18 3.99 10.22 12.41
N TRP A 19 4.66 10.92 11.49
CA TRP A 19 4.26 10.94 10.08
C TRP A 19 4.34 9.55 9.43
N ILE A 20 5.40 8.78 9.68
CA ILE A 20 5.54 7.41 9.19
C ILE A 20 4.43 6.52 9.76
N ALA A 21 4.15 6.62 11.05
CA ALA A 21 3.07 5.89 11.69
C ALA A 21 1.69 6.27 11.10
N LEU A 22 1.46 7.56 10.86
CA LEU A 22 0.24 8.05 10.22
C LEU A 22 0.09 7.49 8.81
N ILE A 23 1.15 7.54 7.99
CA ILE A 23 1.16 6.98 6.63
C ILE A 23 0.92 5.47 6.68
N ALA A 24 1.58 4.75 7.61
CA ALA A 24 1.39 3.31 7.78
C ALA A 24 -0.07 2.97 8.14
N VAL A 25 -0.70 3.75 9.03
CA VAL A 25 -2.12 3.59 9.38
C VAL A 25 -3.02 3.86 8.19
N VAL A 26 -2.75 4.91 7.39
CA VAL A 26 -3.52 5.21 6.18
C VAL A 26 -3.41 4.08 5.16
N ILE A 27 -2.18 3.63 4.87
CA ILE A 27 -1.95 2.49 3.97
C ILE A 27 -2.67 1.26 4.50
N TRP A 28 -2.53 0.94 5.79
CA TRP A 28 -3.19 -0.20 6.40
C TRP A 28 -4.72 -0.10 6.29
N ALA A 29 -5.31 1.08 6.52
CA ALA A 29 -6.74 1.30 6.41
C ALA A 29 -7.23 1.15 4.96
N VAL A 30 -6.49 1.69 3.99
CA VAL A 30 -6.79 1.54 2.56
C VAL A 30 -6.71 0.07 2.16
N VAL A 31 -5.63 -0.62 2.55
CA VAL A 31 -5.45 -2.05 2.30
C VAL A 31 -6.57 -2.86 2.95
N ARG A 32 -6.93 -2.58 4.20
CA ARG A 32 -8.05 -3.22 4.93
C ARG A 32 -9.40 -2.97 4.26
N LEU A 33 -9.61 -1.76 3.72
CA LEU A 33 -10.86 -1.37 3.07
C LEU A 33 -11.01 -2.02 1.69
N ILE A 34 -9.90 -2.16 0.95
CA ILE A 34 -9.85 -2.86 -0.35
C ILE A 34 -9.90 -4.37 -0.13
N GLN A 35 -9.24 -4.88 0.91
CA GLN A 35 -9.32 -6.26 1.37
C GLN A 35 -10.59 -6.54 2.19
N ARG A 36 -11.67 -5.77 1.99
CA ARG A 36 -12.98 -6.15 2.51
C ARG A 36 -13.20 -7.62 2.14
N PRO A 37 -13.40 -8.50 3.14
CA PRO A 37 -13.60 -9.89 2.85
C PRO A 37 -14.88 -9.95 2.03
N SER A 38 -14.79 -10.49 0.82
CA SER A 38 -15.91 -11.15 0.19
C SER A 38 -16.28 -12.33 1.08
N SER A 39 -16.94 -12.03 2.19
CA SER A 39 -17.66 -12.99 3.02
C SER A 39 -18.89 -13.42 2.24
N GLN A 40 -18.66 -14.16 1.15
CA GLN A 40 -19.71 -14.96 0.57
C GLN A 40 -19.11 -16.29 0.10
N HIS A 41 -19.25 -17.25 1.02
CA HIS A 41 -19.34 -18.69 0.85
C HIS A 41 -18.04 -19.48 0.86
N GLY A 42 -18.04 -20.48 1.74
CA GLY A 42 -16.95 -21.43 1.94
C GLY A 42 -16.73 -22.29 0.70
N VAL A 43 -15.72 -21.92 -0.06
CA VAL A 43 -15.00 -22.82 -0.98
C VAL A 43 -13.53 -22.44 -0.87
N PRO A 44 -12.60 -23.39 -0.60
CA PRO A 44 -11.18 -23.11 -0.72
C PRO A 44 -10.86 -22.94 -2.22
N ALA A 45 -10.97 -21.72 -2.74
CA ALA A 45 -10.57 -21.39 -4.10
C ALA A 45 -9.04 -21.18 -4.13
N PRO A 46 -8.35 -21.75 -5.13
CA PRO A 46 -6.94 -22.08 -5.06
C PRO A 46 -6.06 -20.84 -5.17
N GLN A 47 -4.96 -20.85 -4.42
CA GLN A 47 -3.77 -20.06 -4.65
C GLN A 47 -3.47 -20.04 -6.17
N GLY A 48 -3.54 -18.90 -6.86
CA GLY A 48 -3.05 -18.90 -8.25
C GLY A 48 -3.41 -17.78 -9.22
N ARG A 49 -4.27 -16.81 -8.92
CA ARG A 49 -4.44 -15.65 -9.82
C ARG A 49 -4.60 -14.37 -9.03
N GLU A 50 -3.48 -13.85 -8.52
CA GLU A 50 -3.37 -12.42 -8.21
C GLU A 50 -3.80 -11.68 -9.49
N SER A 51 -4.86 -10.87 -9.40
CA SER A 51 -5.42 -10.24 -10.60
C SER A 51 -4.32 -9.42 -11.28
N PRO A 52 -4.23 -9.39 -12.62
CA PRO A 52 -3.21 -8.61 -13.31
C PRO A 52 -3.15 -7.14 -12.85
N GLN A 53 -4.30 -6.61 -12.38
CA GLN A 53 -4.42 -5.29 -11.76
C GLN A 53 -3.68 -5.22 -10.41
N ALA A 54 -3.80 -6.23 -9.55
CA ALA A 54 -3.09 -6.27 -8.26
C ALA A 54 -1.56 -6.34 -8.40
N ILE A 55 -1.06 -6.99 -9.46
CA ILE A 55 0.38 -6.98 -9.78
C ILE A 55 0.83 -5.58 -10.19
N LEU A 56 0.03 -4.89 -11.01
CA LEU A 56 0.29 -3.52 -11.45
C LEU A 56 0.33 -2.54 -10.27
N ASP A 57 -0.65 -2.62 -9.38
CA ASP A 57 -0.74 -1.78 -8.18
C ASP A 57 0.46 -1.99 -7.25
N ARG A 58 0.90 -3.25 -7.06
CA ARG A 58 2.09 -3.55 -6.25
C ARG A 58 3.36 -2.93 -6.85
N ARG A 59 3.54 -3.01 -8.17
CA ARG A 59 4.73 -2.45 -8.83
C ARG A 59 4.74 -0.93 -8.83
N PHE A 60 3.58 -0.29 -8.99
CA PHE A 60 3.44 1.16 -8.82
C PHE A 60 3.74 1.61 -7.39
N ALA A 61 3.22 0.89 -6.38
CA ALA A 61 3.50 1.19 -4.98
C ALA A 61 4.97 1.01 -4.59
N ARG A 62 5.71 0.15 -5.30
CA ARG A 62 7.16 -0.03 -5.13
C ARG A 62 7.98 1.01 -5.91
N GLY A 63 7.35 1.82 -6.77
CA GLY A 63 8.04 2.74 -7.67
C GLY A 63 8.77 2.05 -8.82
N GLU A 64 8.44 0.79 -9.12
CA GLU A 64 9.04 0.03 -10.23
C GLU A 64 8.47 0.45 -11.60
N ILE A 65 7.34 1.16 -11.62
CA ILE A 65 6.67 1.69 -12.81
C ILE A 65 6.15 3.09 -12.54
N ASP A 66 6.24 3.95 -13.55
CA ASP A 66 5.81 5.34 -13.48
C ASP A 66 4.28 5.47 -13.64
N ALA A 67 3.74 6.63 -13.26
CA ALA A 67 2.32 6.93 -13.30
C ALA A 67 1.75 6.89 -14.73
N ASP A 68 2.53 7.26 -15.76
CA ASP A 68 2.11 7.13 -17.16
C ASP A 68 1.98 5.67 -17.59
N GLU A 69 2.96 4.85 -17.23
CA GLU A 69 3.02 3.42 -17.57
C GLU A 69 1.90 2.65 -16.86
N TYR A 70 1.61 2.99 -15.60
CA TYR A 70 0.48 2.46 -14.83
C TYR A 70 -0.87 2.76 -15.53
N ARG A 71 -1.09 4.01 -15.96
CA ARG A 71 -2.33 4.41 -16.64
C ARG A 71 -2.54 3.64 -17.94
N GLN A 72 -1.48 3.48 -18.73
CA GLN A 72 -1.52 2.78 -20.01
C GLN A 72 -1.84 1.28 -19.83
N ALA A 73 -1.13 0.61 -18.92
CA ALA A 73 -1.36 -0.80 -18.63
C ALA A 73 -2.74 -1.07 -18.02
N ARG A 74 -3.25 -0.18 -17.16
CA ARG A 74 -4.61 -0.27 -16.61
C ARG A 74 -5.68 -0.11 -17.70
N ALA A 75 -5.48 0.79 -18.67
CA ALA A 75 -6.39 0.95 -19.80
C ALA A 75 -6.41 -0.29 -20.72
N HIS A 76 -5.25 -0.89 -20.98
CA HIS A 76 -5.14 -2.14 -21.73
C HIS A 76 -5.83 -3.31 -21.03
N LEU A 77 -5.70 -3.41 -19.70
CA LEU A 77 -6.38 -4.45 -18.92
C LEU A 77 -7.90 -4.26 -18.93
N ALA A 78 -8.39 -3.03 -18.76
CA ALA A 78 -9.82 -2.72 -18.80
C ALA A 78 -10.46 -2.98 -20.18
N GLY A 79 -9.69 -2.93 -21.26
CA GLY A 79 -10.14 -3.29 -22.60
C GLY A 79 -10.18 -4.80 -22.88
N ARG A 80 -9.45 -5.60 -22.10
CA ARG A 80 -9.39 -7.07 -22.24
C ARG A 80 -10.53 -7.79 -21.52
N ASP A 81 -11.11 -7.15 -20.52
CA ASP A 81 -12.23 -7.66 -19.71
C ASP A 81 -13.62 -7.26 -20.26
N ARG A 82 -13.72 -6.78 -21.52
CA ARG A 82 -14.98 -6.54 -22.24
C ARG A 82 -15.12 -7.51 -23.40
#